data_AF-A0A176FS53-F1
#
_entry.id   AF-A0A176FS53-F1
#
_cell.length_a   1.000
_cell.length_b   1.000
_cell.length_c   1.000
_cell.angle_alpha   90.00
_cell.angle_beta   90.00
_cell.angle_gamma   90.00
#
_symmetry.space_group_name_H-M   'P 1'
#
loop_
_entity.id
_entity.type
_entity.pdbx_description
1 polymer ?
#
loop_
_entity_poly.entity_id
_entity_poly.type
_entity_poly.pdbx_seq_one_letter_code
_entity_poly.pdbx_strand_id
1 'polypeptide(L)'
;MPPLMARLPHARDHGLSHSVGPVPKRTAWLAITIAALAALLLTGWSGLPAIFWALAVALAMGFLARSMIGGQTGDILGATQQVAEIAILFSLVA
;
A
#
# COMPACT_ATOMS: atom_id res chain seq x y z
N MET A 1 0.91 -0.19 2.78
CA MET A 1 -0.09 -1.26 3.01
C MET A 1 -1.27 -0.88 3.91
N PRO A 2 -1.13 -0.12 5.01
CA PRO A 2 -2.26 0.22 5.89
C PRO A 2 -3.54 0.76 5.21
N PRO A 3 -3.45 1.56 4.12
CA PRO A 3 -4.64 2.01 3.38
C PRO A 3 -5.42 0.89 2.69
N LEU A 4 -4.74 -0.15 2.19
CA LEU A 4 -5.40 -1.32 1.63
C LEU A 4 -6.06 -2.14 2.73
N MET A 5 -5.37 -2.30 3.86
CA MET A 5 -5.92 -2.98 5.04
C MET A 5 -7.17 -2.32 5.62
N ALA A 6 -7.27 -0.99 5.50
CA ALA A 6 -8.43 -0.23 5.95
C ALA A 6 -9.59 -0.19 4.93
N ARG A 7 -9.35 -0.54 3.65
CA ARG A 7 -10.34 -0.41 2.57
C ARG A 7 -10.83 -1.73 1.98
N LEU A 8 -10.00 -2.77 2.01
CA LEU A 8 -10.36 -4.08 1.45
C LEU A 8 -10.81 -5.03 2.57
N PRO A 9 -11.90 -5.77 2.38
CA PRO A 9 -12.24 -6.88 3.26
C PRO A 9 -11.19 -7.99 3.10
N HIS A 10 -11.07 -8.88 4.09
CA HIS A 10 -10.28 -10.09 3.95
C HIS A 10 -10.93 -11.01 2.91
N ALA A 11 -10.14 -11.57 1.99
CA ALA A 11 -10.63 -12.47 0.94
C ALA A 11 -10.93 -13.90 1.45
N ARG A 12 -10.42 -14.26 2.63
CA ARG A 12 -10.55 -15.59 3.24
C ARG A 12 -10.88 -15.44 4.72
N ASP A 13 -11.77 -16.29 5.22
CA ASP A 13 -12.17 -16.34 6.63
C ASP A 13 -11.08 -16.91 7.55
N HIS A 14 -10.01 -17.47 6.98
CA HIS A 14 -8.93 -18.14 7.72
C HIS A 14 -7.56 -17.69 7.18
N GLY A 15 -6.68 -17.22 8.07
CA GLY A 15 -5.30 -16.83 7.75
C GLY A 15 -4.66 -15.97 8.85
N LEU A 16 -3.32 -15.94 8.93
CA LEU A 16 -2.59 -15.15 9.93
C LEU A 16 -2.96 -13.66 9.95
N SER A 17 -3.39 -13.09 8.82
CA SER A 17 -3.85 -11.69 8.75
C SER A 17 -5.20 -11.44 9.41
N HIS A 18 -5.95 -12.49 9.77
CA HIS A 18 -7.21 -12.35 10.50
C HIS A 18 -6.98 -11.96 11.97
N SER A 19 -5.87 -12.40 12.58
CA SER A 19 -5.56 -12.11 13.99
C SER A 19 -5.07 -10.67 14.24
N VAL A 20 -4.76 -9.91 13.19
CA VAL A 20 -4.24 -8.54 13.30
C VAL A 20 -5.37 -7.51 13.44
N GLY A 21 -6.62 -7.90 13.17
CA GLY A 21 -7.80 -7.03 13.26
C GLY A 21 -7.85 -5.94 12.17
N PRO A 22 -8.93 -5.15 12.13
CA PRO A 22 -9.10 -4.09 11.14
C PRO A 22 -8.18 -2.90 11.44
N VAL A 23 -7.58 -2.32 10.40
CA VAL A 23 -6.78 -1.09 10.55
C VAL A 23 -7.71 0.11 10.62
N PRO A 24 -7.68 0.92 11.69
CA PRO A 24 -8.47 2.15 11.78
C PRO A 24 -8.12 3.12 10.66
N LYS A 25 -9.12 3.80 10.08
CA LYS A 25 -8.90 4.81 9.03
C LYS A 25 -7.91 5.89 9.45
N ARG A 26 -7.91 6.28 10.74
CA ARG A 26 -6.96 7.24 11.31
C ARG A 26 -5.51 6.75 11.22
N THR A 27 -5.27 5.47 11.51
CA THR A 27 -3.95 4.84 11.38
C THR A 27 -3.51 4.77 9.92
N ALA A 28 -4.42 4.46 9.00
CA ALA A 28 -4.11 4.46 7.58
C ALA A 28 -3.70 5.85 7.06
N TRP A 29 -4.43 6.90 7.46
CA TRP A 29 -4.07 8.28 7.12
C TRP A 29 -2.73 8.70 7.73
N LEU A 30 -2.50 8.37 9.01
CA LEU A 30 -1.22 8.65 9.66
C LEU A 30 -0.05 7.99 8.92
N ALA A 31 -0.20 6.72 8.51
CA ALA A 31 0.82 6.02 7.75
C ALA A 31 1.09 6.69 6.38
N ILE A 32 0.06 7.14 5.67
CA ILE A 32 0.21 7.89 4.41
C ILE A 32 0.98 9.19 4.66
N THR A 33 0.58 9.97 5.69
CA THR A 33 1.22 11.25 5.99
C THR A 33 2.69 11.07 6.36
N ILE A 34 3.01 10.10 7.21
CA ILE A 34 4.40 9.81 7.59
C ILE A 34 5.22 9.41 6.36
N ALA A 35 4.71 8.51 5.53
CA ALA A 35 5.42 8.06 4.32
C ALA A 35 5.64 9.21 3.32
N ALA A 36 4.64 10.05 3.09
CA ALA A 36 4.74 11.19 2.18
C ALA A 36 5.73 12.25 2.70
N LEU A 37 5.69 12.57 4.00
CA LEU A 37 6.64 13.48 4.62
C LEU A 37 8.06 12.92 4.56
N ALA A 38 8.26 11.64 4.89
CA ALA A 38 9.56 11.00 4.82
C ALA A 38 10.12 11.02 3.39
N ALA A 39 9.29 10.72 2.38
CA ALA A 39 9.71 10.81 0.98
C ALA A 39 10.18 12.22 0.62
N LEU A 40 9.37 13.25 0.91
CA LEU A 40 9.73 14.64 0.59
C LEU A 40 10.95 15.15 1.38
N LEU A 41 11.11 14.75 2.64
CA LEU A 41 12.25 15.16 3.46
C LEU A 41 13.56 14.52 3.01
N LEU A 42 13.52 13.25 2.55
CA LEU A 42 14.72 12.50 2.18
C LEU A 42 15.12 12.70 0.72
N THR A 43 14.18 12.95 -0.18
CA THR A 43 14.45 13.09 -1.62
C THR A 43 14.12 14.47 -2.18
N GLY A 44 13.47 15.35 -1.40
CA GLY A 44 13.02 16.65 -1.91
C GLY A 44 11.91 16.51 -2.95
N TRP A 45 11.95 17.36 -3.98
CA TRP A 45 10.93 17.38 -5.04
C TRP A 45 10.93 16.12 -5.93
N SER A 46 12.04 15.38 -6.01
CA SER A 46 12.07 14.08 -6.70
C SER A 46 11.26 13.00 -5.98
N GLY A 47 10.80 13.26 -4.75
CA GLY A 47 9.87 12.39 -4.03
C GLY A 47 8.44 12.43 -4.57
N LEU A 48 8.07 13.43 -5.38
CA LEU A 48 6.72 13.53 -5.94
C LEU A 48 6.38 12.36 -6.88
N PRO A 49 7.23 12.00 -7.87
CA PRO A 49 7.06 10.77 -8.66
C PRO A 49 6.93 9.51 -7.80
N ALA A 50 7.75 9.37 -6.75
CA ALA A 50 7.70 8.21 -5.86
C ALA A 50 6.35 8.08 -5.14
N ILE A 51 5.82 9.18 -4.61
CA ILE A 51 4.49 9.20 -3.96
C ILE A 51 3.40 8.84 -4.97
N PHE A 52 3.47 9.39 -6.18
CA PHE A 52 2.52 9.08 -7.24
C PHE A 52 2.52 7.58 -7.59
N TRP A 53 3.69 7.00 -7.82
CA TRP A 53 3.82 5.57 -8.17
C TRP A 53 3.41 4.64 -7.03
N ALA A 54 3.75 4.99 -5.78
CA ALA A 54 3.31 4.25 -4.61
C ALA A 54 1.77 4.18 -4.54
N LEU A 55 1.10 5.31 -4.78
CA LEU A 55 -0.35 5.40 -4.80
C LEU A 55 -0.95 4.62 -5.98
N ALA A 56 -0.40 4.81 -7.18
CA ALA A 56 -0.88 4.15 -8.39
C ALA A 56 -0.81 2.62 -8.28
N VAL A 57 0.33 2.09 -7.83
CA VAL A 57 0.51 0.64 -7.62
C VAL A 57 -0.43 0.13 -6.53
N ALA A 58 -0.55 0.83 -5.39
CA ALA A 58 -1.44 0.40 -4.32
C ALA A 58 -2.90 0.33 -4.80
N LEU A 59 -3.36 1.31 -5.56
CA LEU A 59 -4.73 1.32 -6.12
C LEU A 59 -4.92 0.20 -7.14
N ALA A 60 -3.96 0.01 -8.06
CA ALA A 60 -4.02 -1.05 -9.07
C ALA A 60 -4.08 -2.44 -8.44
N MET A 61 -3.19 -2.72 -7.49
CA MET A 61 -3.17 -3.99 -6.76
C MET A 61 -4.44 -4.17 -5.91
N GLY A 62 -4.93 -3.10 -5.28
CA GLY A 62 -6.16 -3.17 -4.50
C GLY A 62 -7.40 -3.45 -5.35
N PHE A 63 -7.48 -2.87 -6.54
CA PHE A 63 -8.54 -3.18 -7.51
C PHE A 63 -8.45 -4.63 -7.97
N LEU A 64 -7.25 -5.09 -8.35
CA LEU A 64 -7.02 -6.46 -8.81
C LEU A 64 -7.38 -7.49 -7.73
N ALA A 65 -6.97 -7.24 -6.48
CA ALA A 65 -7.27 -8.08 -5.33
C ALA A 65 -8.78 -8.21 -5.13
N ARG A 66 -9.50 -7.09 -5.21
CA ARG A 66 -10.97 -7.06 -5.09
C ARG A 66 -11.65 -7.78 -6.24
N SER A 67 -11.19 -7.61 -7.48
CA SER A 67 -11.85 -8.20 -8.65
C SER A 67 -11.59 -9.69 -8.78
N MET A 68 -10.39 -10.16 -8.42
CA MET A 68 -10.01 -11.56 -8.62
C MET A 68 -10.43 -12.47 -7.48
N ILE A 69 -10.28 -12.02 -6.22
CA ILE A 69 -10.52 -12.87 -5.05
C ILE A 69 -11.42 -12.21 -4.00
N GLY A 70 -12.02 -11.05 -4.29
CA GLY A 70 -13.00 -10.40 -3.42
C GLY A 70 -12.42 -9.58 -2.27
N GLY A 71 -11.10 -9.47 -2.12
CA GLY A 71 -10.49 -8.78 -0.99
C GLY A 71 -8.97 -8.94 -0.90
N GLN A 72 -8.41 -8.69 0.28
CA GLN A 72 -6.97 -8.79 0.56
C GLN A 72 -6.60 -10.09 1.29
N THR A 73 -5.34 -10.51 1.11
CA THR A 73 -4.63 -11.51 1.93
C THR A 73 -3.27 -10.94 2.34
N GLY A 74 -2.57 -11.60 3.27
CA GLY A 74 -1.18 -11.26 3.60
C GLY A 74 -0.27 -11.25 2.37
N ASP A 75 -0.42 -12.25 1.49
CA ASP A 75 0.39 -12.37 0.26
C ASP A 75 0.17 -11.20 -0.70
N ILE A 76 -1.08 -10.75 -0.88
CA ILE A 76 -1.38 -9.60 -1.73
C ILE A 76 -0.79 -8.32 -1.16
N LEU A 77 -0.85 -8.14 0.16
CA LEU A 77 -0.26 -6.98 0.81
C LEU A 77 1.27 -6.99 0.68
N GLY A 78 1.91 -8.15 0.86
CA GLY A 78 3.34 -8.33 0.64
C GLY A 78 3.74 -8.07 -0.81
N ALA A 79 3.01 -8.64 -1.77
CA ALA A 79 3.24 -8.42 -3.20
C ALA A 79 3.05 -6.94 -3.57
N THR A 80 2.00 -6.29 -3.04
CA THR A 80 1.79 -4.86 -3.28
C THR A 80 2.93 -4.01 -2.74
N GLN A 81 3.51 -4.36 -1.58
CA GLN A 81 4.68 -3.66 -1.06
C GLN A 81 5.87 -3.81 -2.00
N GLN A 82 6.19 -5.03 -2.41
CA GLN A 82 7.34 -5.28 -3.29
C GLN A 82 7.20 -4.54 -4.63
N VAL A 83 6.03 -4.59 -5.27
CA VAL A 83 5.80 -3.89 -6.54
C VAL A 83 5.83 -2.37 -6.35
N ALA A 84 5.28 -1.85 -5.25
CA ALA A 84 5.31 -0.41 -4.98
C ALA A 84 6.75 0.07 -4.71
N GLU A 85 7.53 -0.69 -3.96
CA GLU A 85 8.94 -0.39 -3.67
C GLU A 85 9.78 -0.37 -4.95
N ILE A 86 9.60 -1.36 -5.83
CA ILE A 86 10.25 -1.38 -7.15
C ILE A 86 9.87 -0.12 -7.96
N ALA A 87 8.58 0.20 -8.07
CA ALA A 87 8.12 1.37 -8.83
C ALA A 87 8.67 2.70 -8.25
N ILE A 88 8.72 2.82 -6.93
CA ILE A 88 9.32 3.96 -6.24
C ILE A 88 10.81 4.06 -6.58
N LEU A 89 11.58 2.98 -6.45
CA LEU A 89 13.02 2.99 -6.71
C LEU A 89 13.31 3.32 -8.18
N PHE A 90 12.54 2.77 -9.12
CA PHE A 90 12.63 3.15 -10.54
C PHE A 90 12.34 4.64 -10.76
N SER A 91 11.35 5.21 -10.07
CA SER A 91 11.04 6.63 -10.20
C SER A 91 12.09 7.58 -9.62
N LEU A 92 12.95 7.09 -8.71
CA LEU A 92 14.01 7.88 -8.08
C LEU A 92 15.35 7.75 -8.80
N VAL A 93 15.56 6.70 -9.59
CA VAL A 93 16.80 6.46 -10.36
C VAL A 93 16.72 6.93 -11.81
N ALA A 94 15.52 7.05 -12.37
CA ALA A 94 15.26 7.57 -13.72
C ALA A 94 15.37 9.09 -13.78
#